data_AF-A0A9E6CKJ8-F1
#
_entry.id   AF-A0A9E6CKJ8-F1
#
_cell.length_a   1.000
_cell.length_b   1.000
_cell.length_c   1.000
_cell.angle_alpha   90.00
_cell.angle_beta   90.00
_cell.angle_gamma   90.00
#
_symmetry.space_group_name_H-M   'P 1'
#
loop_
_entity.id
_entity.type
_entity.pdbx_description
1 polymer ?
#
loop_
_entity_poly.entity_id
_entity_poly.type
_entity_poly.pdbx_seq_one_letter_code
_entity_poly.pdbx_strand_id
1 'polypeptide(L)'
;EKLVELIRKVGAGEIILAEGAGAIDFKEEFPGIKSFLYETKIGAIDLNQLPREKFRTTPIPDPCLVKEMDIPTVVLESQVIINVPKLKVHPDGIVSLGMKNLMGVLCGRGHLEKEKGIEGNEEDIYSVDERMRWIPGPPARLFHNLSITHGPEGFAGAIVDLNTIVPSHLVVLDGSVGMEGVGSPTEGRPVSLDLIIARDNVVAVDAVAAYIIGFAPERLPHLRLAKEKNLGEWQLDEIEILGEDVGKMRCTFKPAISEHRIYQLN
;
A
#
# COMPACT_ATOMS: atom_id res chain seq x y z
N GLU A 1 10.64 15.54 10.23
CA GLU A 1 11.52 15.15 11.38
C GLU A 1 10.72 14.64 12.56
N LYS A 2 9.60 15.28 12.96
CA LYS A 2 8.93 15.05 14.27
C LYS A 2 8.62 13.60 14.64
N LEU A 3 8.24 12.74 13.69
CA LEU A 3 8.05 11.31 13.96
C LEU A 3 9.35 10.64 14.46
N VAL A 4 10.51 10.97 13.88
CA VAL A 4 11.83 10.49 14.34
C VAL A 4 12.19 11.01 15.74
N GLU A 5 11.81 12.25 16.07
CA GLU A 5 11.99 12.78 17.43
C GLU A 5 11.18 11.98 18.47
N LEU A 6 9.95 11.56 18.13
CA LEU A 6 9.11 10.74 19.00
C LEU A 6 9.65 9.32 19.13
N ILE A 7 10.05 8.69 18.02
CA ILE A 7 10.66 7.35 18.00
C ILE A 7 11.95 7.31 18.86
N ARG A 8 12.77 8.37 18.82
CA ARG A 8 13.94 8.49 19.70
C ARG A 8 13.59 8.70 21.18
N LYS A 9 12.52 9.46 21.48
CA LYS A 9 12.06 9.68 22.87
C LYS A 9 11.56 8.40 23.55
N VAL A 10 11.02 7.44 22.79
CA VAL A 10 10.63 6.11 23.32
C VAL A 10 11.79 5.10 23.35
N GLY A 11 13.01 5.50 22.98
CA GLY A 11 14.22 4.70 23.17
C GLY A 11 14.58 3.73 22.05
N ALA A 12 14.05 3.90 20.83
CA ALA A 12 14.44 3.08 19.69
C ALA A 12 15.94 3.25 19.35
N GLY A 13 16.67 2.13 19.25
CA GLY A 13 18.12 2.12 19.02
C GLY A 13 18.54 2.38 17.57
N GLU A 14 17.86 1.74 16.61
CA GLU A 14 18.04 1.95 15.18
C GLU A 14 16.72 2.43 14.55
N ILE A 15 16.84 3.29 13.53
CA ILE A 15 15.71 3.82 12.76
C ILE A 15 16.13 3.82 11.30
N ILE A 16 15.31 3.24 10.42
CA ILE A 16 15.57 3.14 8.98
C ILE A 16 14.34 3.64 8.22
N LEU A 17 14.54 4.57 7.28
CA LEU A 17 13.56 4.85 6.23
C LEU A 17 13.73 3.82 5.12
N ALA A 18 12.75 2.92 4.99
CA ALA A 18 12.71 1.89 3.96
C ALA A 18 11.52 2.18 3.02
N GLU A 19 11.79 2.36 1.73
CA GLU A 19 10.80 2.71 0.72
C GLU A 19 11.15 2.04 -0.61
N GLY A 20 10.14 1.60 -1.37
CA GLY A 20 10.26 0.96 -2.68
C GLY A 20 9.40 1.70 -3.69
N ALA A 21 9.85 2.90 -4.06
CA ALA A 21 9.12 3.91 -4.85
C ALA A 21 8.84 3.56 -6.33
N GLY A 22 8.70 2.28 -6.67
CA GLY A 22 8.26 1.88 -8.00
C GLY A 22 9.29 2.16 -9.10
N ALA A 23 10.47 1.55 -8.98
CA ALA A 23 11.60 1.59 -9.92
C ALA A 23 12.53 2.80 -9.89
N ILE A 24 12.26 3.79 -9.02
CA ILE A 24 13.11 4.96 -8.88
C ILE A 24 13.84 4.95 -7.55
N ASP A 25 15.04 5.54 -7.52
CA ASP A 25 15.72 5.80 -6.25
C ASP A 25 15.00 6.95 -5.54
N PHE A 26 14.30 6.61 -4.45
CA PHE A 26 13.50 7.56 -3.67
C PHE A 26 14.36 8.68 -3.01
N LYS A 27 15.66 8.47 -2.80
CA LYS A 27 16.58 9.49 -2.25
C LYS A 27 16.94 10.52 -3.31
N GLU A 28 16.90 10.15 -4.59
CA GLU A 28 17.23 11.01 -5.73
C GLU A 28 15.99 11.74 -6.27
N GLU A 29 14.88 11.03 -6.51
CA GLU A 29 13.71 11.59 -7.19
C GLU A 29 12.75 12.40 -6.31
N PHE A 30 12.71 12.18 -4.99
CA PHE A 30 11.81 12.94 -4.10
C PHE A 30 12.50 14.16 -3.45
N PRO A 31 12.04 15.39 -3.74
CA PRO A 31 12.53 16.59 -3.08
C PRO A 31 12.44 16.50 -1.55
N GLY A 32 13.46 17.00 -0.86
CA GLY A 32 13.51 17.04 0.60
C GLY A 32 14.10 15.79 1.27
N ILE A 33 14.03 14.59 0.67
CA ILE A 33 14.52 13.35 1.32
C ILE A 33 15.99 13.45 1.73
N LYS A 34 16.87 14.02 0.88
CA LYS A 34 18.28 14.21 1.21
C LYS A 34 18.51 15.15 2.42
N SER A 35 17.69 16.20 2.56
CA SER A 35 17.76 17.12 3.70
C SER A 35 17.24 16.44 4.97
N PHE A 36 16.07 15.80 4.88
CA PHE A 36 15.48 15.00 5.95
C PHE A 36 16.47 13.95 6.50
N LEU A 37 17.17 13.20 5.63
CA LEU A 37 18.16 12.21 6.06
C LEU A 37 19.41 12.85 6.69
N TYR A 38 19.89 13.99 6.16
CA TYR A 38 21.01 14.75 6.73
C TYR A 38 20.69 15.31 8.13
N GLU A 39 19.48 15.86 8.30
CA GLU A 39 19.00 16.46 9.55
C GLU A 39 18.67 15.40 10.59
N THR A 40 17.92 14.36 10.22
CA THR A 40 17.49 13.32 11.15
C THR A 40 18.58 12.30 11.46
N LYS A 41 19.53 12.04 10.54
CA LYS A 41 20.62 11.06 10.71
C LYS A 41 20.09 9.67 11.08
N ILE A 42 19.15 9.17 10.25
CA ILE A 42 18.64 7.80 10.31
C ILE A 42 19.19 6.99 9.14
N GLY A 43 19.08 5.65 9.20
CA GLY A 43 19.37 4.79 8.05
C GLY A 43 18.38 5.02 6.90
N ALA A 44 18.79 4.72 5.67
CA ALA A 44 17.93 4.78 4.49
C ALA A 44 18.22 3.60 3.56
N ILE A 45 17.18 2.86 3.17
CA ILE A 45 17.28 1.72 2.25
C ILE A 45 16.26 1.90 1.14
N ASP A 46 16.72 2.03 -0.10
CA ASP A 46 15.85 1.88 -1.26
C ASP A 46 15.62 0.39 -1.47
N LEU A 47 14.39 -0.04 -1.23
CA LEU A 47 13.98 -1.42 -1.34
C LEU A 47 14.07 -1.91 -2.80
N ASN A 48 13.92 -1.03 -3.80
CA ASN A 48 14.12 -1.39 -5.22
C ASN A 48 15.55 -1.84 -5.55
N GLN A 49 16.54 -1.42 -4.76
CA GLN A 49 17.97 -1.69 -4.98
C GLN A 49 18.51 -2.88 -4.17
N LEU A 50 17.66 -3.57 -3.41
CA LEU A 50 18.08 -4.77 -2.69
C LEU A 50 18.39 -5.94 -3.65
N PRO A 51 19.50 -6.66 -3.44
CA PRO A 51 19.83 -7.85 -4.24
C PRO A 51 19.01 -9.07 -3.77
N ARG A 52 18.87 -10.12 -4.61
CA ARG A 52 17.89 -11.19 -4.39
C ARG A 52 18.07 -11.96 -3.07
N GLU A 53 19.29 -12.07 -2.56
CA GLU A 53 19.61 -12.70 -1.27
C GLU A 53 19.10 -11.89 -0.05
N LYS A 54 18.62 -10.66 -0.26
CA LYS A 54 17.93 -9.85 0.75
C LYS A 54 16.39 -9.98 0.70
N PHE A 55 15.87 -11.04 0.08
CA PHE A 55 14.45 -11.37 0.05
C PHE A 55 14.18 -12.79 0.54
N ARG A 56 13.17 -12.93 1.41
CA ARG A 56 12.68 -14.24 1.88
C ARG A 56 11.28 -14.49 1.34
N THR A 57 11.15 -15.59 0.60
CA THR A 57 9.85 -16.12 0.16
C THR A 57 9.05 -16.48 1.40
N THR A 58 7.91 -15.83 1.56
CA THR A 58 7.09 -15.87 2.76
C THR A 58 5.68 -16.32 2.37
N PRO A 59 5.23 -17.51 2.82
CA PRO A 59 3.89 -18.01 2.50
C PRO A 59 2.83 -17.19 3.22
N ILE A 60 1.70 -16.99 2.56
CA ILE A 60 0.57 -16.23 3.10
C ILE A 60 -0.41 -17.22 3.74
N PRO A 61 -0.69 -17.10 5.06
CA PRO A 61 -1.67 -17.97 5.72
C PRO A 61 -3.08 -17.58 5.32
N ASP A 62 -3.88 -18.56 4.88
CA ASP A 62 -5.24 -18.37 4.36
C ASP A 62 -5.34 -17.22 3.33
N PRO A 63 -4.74 -17.38 2.13
CA PRO A 63 -4.65 -16.30 1.15
C PRO A 63 -6.01 -15.93 0.53
N CYS A 64 -6.21 -14.64 0.27
CA CYS A 64 -7.25 -14.15 -0.64
C CYS A 64 -6.95 -14.54 -2.09
N LEU A 65 -5.68 -14.48 -2.51
CA LEU A 65 -5.31 -14.61 -3.93
C LEU A 65 -3.88 -15.12 -4.16
N VAL A 66 -2.90 -14.60 -3.42
CA VAL A 66 -1.47 -14.86 -3.60
C VAL A 66 -0.98 -15.85 -2.56
N LYS A 67 -0.38 -16.97 -2.98
CA LYS A 67 0.04 -18.04 -2.05
C LYS A 67 1.32 -17.72 -1.26
N GLU A 68 2.24 -16.96 -1.84
CA GLU A 68 3.50 -16.54 -1.23
C GLU A 68 4.03 -15.24 -1.87
N MET A 69 4.81 -14.45 -1.12
CA MET A 69 5.50 -13.25 -1.62
C MET A 69 6.96 -13.23 -1.14
N ASP A 70 7.87 -12.75 -1.98
CA ASP A 70 9.24 -12.41 -1.56
C ASP A 70 9.24 -11.05 -0.86
N ILE A 71 9.45 -11.04 0.46
CA ILE A 71 9.52 -9.81 1.26
C ILE A 71 11.00 -9.51 1.61
N PRO A 72 11.45 -8.24 1.57
CA PRO A 72 12.76 -7.83 2.05
C PRO A 72 13.06 -8.32 3.47
N THR A 73 14.24 -8.89 3.72
CA THR A 73 14.57 -9.41 5.07
C THR A 73 14.57 -8.31 6.11
N VAL A 74 15.03 -7.09 5.77
CA VAL A 74 15.01 -5.93 6.69
C VAL A 74 13.61 -5.56 7.18
N VAL A 75 12.55 -5.84 6.41
CA VAL A 75 11.17 -5.64 6.86
C VAL A 75 10.76 -6.77 7.81
N LEU A 76 11.08 -8.03 7.45
CA LEU A 76 10.77 -9.23 8.22
C LEU A 76 11.62 -9.40 9.51
N GLU A 77 12.74 -8.71 9.61
CA GLU A 77 13.70 -8.73 10.72
C GLU A 77 13.54 -7.50 11.64
N SER A 78 12.69 -6.53 11.26
CA SER A 78 12.37 -5.35 12.07
C SER A 78 11.45 -5.68 13.25
N GLN A 79 11.68 -5.03 14.40
CA GLN A 79 10.86 -5.23 15.61
C GLN A 79 9.59 -4.37 15.63
N VAL A 80 9.56 -3.29 14.85
CA VAL A 80 8.42 -2.36 14.73
C VAL A 80 8.43 -1.78 13.32
N ILE A 81 7.32 -1.93 12.59
CA ILE A 81 7.08 -1.27 11.29
C ILE A 81 6.16 -0.08 11.51
N ILE A 82 6.64 1.12 11.18
CA ILE A 82 5.84 2.36 11.22
C ILE A 82 5.51 2.75 9.78
N ASN A 83 4.26 2.58 9.39
CA ASN A 83 3.75 2.85 8.06
C ASN A 83 3.29 4.32 7.96
N VAL A 84 3.79 5.08 6.99
CA VAL A 84 3.57 6.53 6.89
C VAL A 84 2.89 6.88 5.56
N PRO A 85 1.60 6.52 5.37
CA PRO A 85 0.90 6.71 4.11
C PRO A 85 0.50 8.17 3.87
N LYS A 86 0.44 8.55 2.59
CA LYS A 86 -0.20 9.80 2.13
C LYS A 86 -1.66 9.56 1.74
N LEU A 87 -2.55 10.44 2.17
CA LEU A 87 -3.98 10.41 1.84
C LEU A 87 -4.23 10.66 0.33
N LYS A 88 -4.58 9.62 -0.45
CA LYS A 88 -4.82 9.76 -1.90
C LYS A 88 -5.97 8.88 -2.41
N VAL A 89 -6.59 9.25 -3.54
CA VAL A 89 -7.47 8.35 -4.33
C VAL A 89 -6.66 7.57 -5.39
N HIS A 90 -7.18 6.43 -5.85
CA HIS A 90 -6.50 5.52 -6.79
C HIS A 90 -7.48 4.81 -7.74
N PRO A 91 -7.18 4.62 -9.03
CA PRO A 91 -8.19 4.12 -9.97
C PRO A 91 -8.55 2.63 -9.81
N ASP A 92 -7.62 1.79 -9.38
CA ASP A 92 -7.87 0.36 -9.11
C ASP A 92 -8.48 0.15 -7.70
N GLY A 93 -7.68 0.34 -6.64
CA GLY A 93 -8.10 0.16 -5.25
C GLY A 93 -9.05 1.23 -4.65
N ILE A 94 -9.60 2.14 -5.47
CA ILE A 94 -10.43 3.31 -5.11
C ILE A 94 -9.66 4.39 -4.31
N VAL A 95 -8.91 3.98 -3.30
CA VAL A 95 -8.04 4.83 -2.46
C VAL A 95 -6.61 4.28 -2.41
N SER A 96 -5.66 5.11 -1.98
CA SER A 96 -4.30 4.72 -1.64
C SER A 96 -3.97 5.31 -0.28
N LEU A 97 -4.08 4.45 0.73
CA LEU A 97 -3.95 4.73 2.17
C LEU A 97 -2.97 3.70 2.77
N GLY A 98 -2.99 3.47 4.09
CA GLY A 98 -2.05 2.62 4.82
C GLY A 98 -1.91 1.19 4.29
N MET A 99 -3.02 0.48 4.05
CA MET A 99 -2.98 -0.91 3.57
C MET A 99 -2.29 -1.00 2.21
N LYS A 100 -2.60 -0.06 1.31
CA LYS A 100 -1.99 0.02 -0.01
C LYS A 100 -0.55 0.55 0.01
N ASN A 101 -0.19 1.36 1.00
CA ASN A 101 1.16 1.93 1.12
C ASN A 101 2.23 0.85 1.32
N LEU A 102 1.87 -0.29 1.94
CA LEU A 102 2.75 -1.45 2.03
C LEU A 102 3.15 -2.03 0.66
N MET A 103 2.51 -1.68 -0.45
CA MET A 103 3.01 -2.02 -1.79
C MET A 103 4.45 -1.50 -2.04
N GLY A 104 4.93 -0.48 -1.32
CA GLY A 104 6.33 -0.05 -1.35
C GLY A 104 7.31 -1.09 -0.79
N VAL A 105 6.83 -2.08 -0.02
CA VAL A 105 7.62 -3.26 0.39
C VAL A 105 7.83 -4.24 -0.77
N LEU A 106 7.00 -4.18 -1.81
CA LEU A 106 7.05 -5.09 -2.95
C LEU A 106 7.92 -4.56 -4.09
N CYS A 107 9.20 -4.91 -4.00
CA CYS A 107 10.21 -4.63 -5.00
C CYS A 107 9.99 -5.46 -6.28
N GLY A 108 9.02 -5.09 -7.13
CA GLY A 108 9.39 -5.05 -8.55
C GLY A 108 8.42 -5.30 -9.70
N ARG A 109 9.00 -5.05 -10.89
CA ARG A 109 8.66 -5.71 -12.17
C ARG A 109 9.12 -7.16 -12.06
N GLY A 110 8.53 -7.86 -11.10
CA GLY A 110 8.47 -9.27 -11.26
C GLY A 110 7.66 -9.58 -12.52
N HIS A 111 8.15 -10.55 -13.28
CA HIS A 111 7.36 -11.20 -14.31
C HIS A 111 6.86 -12.54 -13.75
N LEU A 112 5.78 -13.05 -14.34
CA LEU A 112 5.28 -14.39 -14.06
C LEU A 112 5.92 -15.34 -15.06
N GLU A 113 6.48 -16.45 -14.60
CA GLU A 113 6.87 -17.57 -15.46
C GLU A 113 5.88 -18.73 -15.29
N LYS A 114 5.39 -19.27 -16.41
CA LYS A 114 4.74 -20.59 -16.44
C LYS A 114 5.77 -21.68 -16.14
N GLU A 115 5.35 -22.77 -15.52
CA GLU A 115 6.21 -23.96 -15.35
C GLU A 115 6.68 -24.47 -16.74
N LYS A 116 7.98 -24.73 -16.88
CA LYS A 116 8.55 -25.21 -18.16
C LYS A 116 8.12 -26.65 -18.46
N GLY A 117 7.05 -26.80 -19.24
CA GLY A 117 6.58 -28.10 -19.71
C GLY A 117 5.17 -28.13 -20.32
N ILE A 118 4.43 -27.03 -20.28
CA ILE A 118 3.04 -26.97 -20.74
C ILE A 118 2.91 -25.99 -21.92
N GLU A 119 2.68 -26.52 -23.12
CA GLU A 119 2.24 -25.73 -24.28
C GLU A 119 0.76 -25.34 -24.10
N GLY A 120 0.42 -24.08 -24.35
CA GLY A 120 -0.95 -23.57 -24.31
C GLY A 120 -1.23 -22.69 -25.51
N ASN A 121 -2.46 -22.71 -26.01
CA ASN A 121 -2.85 -21.97 -27.21
C ASN A 121 -2.83 -20.46 -27.00
N GLU A 122 -2.65 -19.70 -28.09
CA GLU A 122 -2.55 -18.23 -28.04
C GLU A 122 -3.86 -17.52 -27.63
N GLU A 123 -4.99 -18.22 -27.64
CA GLU A 123 -6.30 -17.72 -27.17
C GLU A 123 -6.50 -17.84 -25.65
N ASP A 124 -5.71 -18.67 -24.95
CA ASP A 124 -5.81 -18.98 -23.52
C ASP A 124 -5.11 -17.93 -22.61
N ILE A 125 -5.45 -16.65 -22.83
CA ILE A 125 -4.96 -15.51 -22.02
C ILE A 125 -5.77 -15.24 -20.75
N TYR A 126 -6.85 -16.00 -20.49
CA TYR A 126 -7.73 -15.85 -19.33
C TYR A 126 -7.97 -17.15 -18.53
N SER A 127 -7.40 -18.28 -18.94
CA SER A 127 -7.46 -19.54 -18.20
C SER A 127 -6.27 -19.65 -17.24
N VAL A 128 -6.56 -19.86 -15.95
CA VAL A 128 -5.53 -19.93 -14.89
C VAL A 128 -5.03 -21.37 -14.77
N ASP A 129 -3.86 -21.65 -15.33
CA ASP A 129 -3.10 -22.86 -15.00
C ASP A 129 -2.52 -22.71 -13.57
N GLU A 130 -2.71 -23.72 -12.72
CA GLU A 130 -2.76 -23.57 -11.25
C GLU A 130 -1.39 -23.33 -10.57
N ARG A 131 -0.32 -23.15 -11.35
CA ARG A 131 1.09 -23.16 -10.93
C ARG A 131 1.90 -22.06 -11.62
N MET A 132 1.95 -20.88 -11.01
CA MET A 132 2.91 -19.82 -11.36
C MET A 132 3.82 -19.50 -10.18
N ARG A 133 5.06 -19.12 -10.48
CA ARG A 133 6.10 -18.74 -9.51
C ARG A 133 6.59 -17.32 -9.78
N TRP A 134 6.93 -16.60 -8.72
CA TRP A 134 7.38 -15.20 -8.77
C TRP A 134 8.90 -15.05 -8.86
N ILE A 135 9.37 -14.01 -9.55
CA ILE A 135 10.77 -13.59 -9.72
C ILE A 135 10.79 -12.04 -9.71
N PRO A 136 11.75 -11.31 -9.07
CA PRO A 136 11.72 -9.83 -8.88
C PRO A 136 12.24 -8.92 -10.03
N GLY A 137 12.03 -7.59 -9.88
CA GLY A 137 12.54 -6.52 -10.77
C GLY A 137 12.19 -5.09 -10.31
N PRO A 138 11.88 -4.11 -11.21
CA PRO A 138 11.31 -2.79 -10.82
C PRO A 138 10.31 -2.14 -11.86
N PRO A 139 8.97 -1.92 -11.67
CA PRO A 139 8.10 -1.99 -10.46
C PRO A 139 6.79 -2.84 -10.56
N ALA A 140 5.98 -2.83 -9.49
CA ALA A 140 4.86 -3.74 -9.13
C ALA A 140 3.70 -3.94 -10.15
N ARG A 141 3.99 -4.50 -11.34
CA ARG A 141 2.95 -4.90 -12.31
C ARG A 141 2.04 -6.03 -11.82
N LEU A 142 2.44 -6.83 -10.82
CA LEU A 142 1.61 -7.90 -10.27
C LEU A 142 0.20 -7.39 -9.91
N PHE A 143 0.10 -6.30 -9.16
CA PHE A 143 -1.19 -5.81 -8.65
C PHE A 143 -2.06 -5.24 -9.77
N HIS A 144 -1.49 -4.44 -10.69
CA HIS A 144 -2.25 -3.93 -11.84
C HIS A 144 -2.66 -5.06 -12.82
N ASN A 145 -1.82 -6.09 -13.02
CA ASN A 145 -2.19 -7.28 -13.78
C ASN A 145 -3.34 -8.05 -13.11
N LEU A 146 -3.38 -8.10 -11.77
CA LEU A 146 -4.52 -8.67 -11.02
C LEU A 146 -5.78 -7.79 -11.12
N SER A 147 -5.65 -6.45 -11.20
CA SER A 147 -6.78 -5.57 -11.55
C SER A 147 -7.34 -5.87 -12.96
N ILE A 148 -6.46 -6.15 -13.93
CA ILE A 148 -6.83 -6.48 -15.32
C ILE A 148 -7.49 -7.87 -15.42
N THR A 149 -6.98 -8.87 -14.70
CA THR A 149 -7.42 -10.27 -14.83
C THR A 149 -8.52 -10.68 -13.85
N HIS A 150 -8.58 -10.05 -12.67
CA HIS A 150 -9.48 -10.41 -11.56
C HIS A 150 -10.26 -9.18 -11.01
N GLY A 151 -10.16 -8.03 -11.68
CA GLY A 151 -10.89 -6.82 -11.30
C GLY A 151 -10.42 -6.16 -9.98
N PRO A 152 -11.19 -5.19 -9.46
CA PRO A 152 -10.87 -4.50 -8.22
C PRO A 152 -10.77 -5.42 -6.99
N GLU A 153 -11.52 -6.53 -6.98
CA GLU A 153 -11.45 -7.56 -5.94
C GLU A 153 -10.08 -8.27 -5.97
N GLY A 154 -9.53 -8.58 -7.15
CA GLY A 154 -8.18 -9.15 -7.27
C GLY A 154 -7.08 -8.19 -6.83
N PHE A 155 -7.20 -6.91 -7.19
CA PHE A 155 -6.29 -5.86 -6.70
C PHE A 155 -6.34 -5.74 -5.17
N ALA A 156 -7.53 -5.85 -4.58
CA ALA A 156 -7.73 -5.77 -3.14
C ALA A 156 -7.27 -7.02 -2.38
N GLY A 157 -7.50 -8.22 -2.92
CA GLY A 157 -7.03 -9.48 -2.35
C GLY A 157 -5.52 -9.49 -2.14
N ALA A 158 -4.76 -9.07 -3.18
CA ALA A 158 -3.30 -8.95 -3.08
C ALA A 158 -2.82 -7.89 -2.05
N ILE A 159 -3.61 -6.82 -1.81
CA ILE A 159 -3.33 -5.86 -0.74
C ILE A 159 -3.53 -6.51 0.64
N VAL A 160 -4.64 -7.22 0.83
CA VAL A 160 -4.94 -7.90 2.10
C VAL A 160 -3.90 -8.99 2.39
N ASP A 161 -3.58 -9.82 1.41
CA ASP A 161 -2.53 -10.85 1.46
C ASP A 161 -1.18 -10.31 1.96
N LEU A 162 -0.76 -9.15 1.45
CA LEU A 162 0.47 -8.48 1.89
C LEU A 162 0.38 -7.98 3.34
N ASN A 163 -0.77 -7.43 3.74
CA ASN A 163 -1.00 -6.94 5.10
C ASN A 163 -1.06 -8.09 6.13
N THR A 164 -1.44 -9.31 5.71
CA THR A 164 -1.38 -10.52 6.54
C THR A 164 0.04 -10.94 6.91
N ILE A 165 1.03 -10.68 6.05
CA ILE A 165 2.45 -11.07 6.28
C ILE A 165 3.40 -9.91 6.60
N VAL A 166 2.98 -8.66 6.42
CA VAL A 166 3.73 -7.44 6.79
C VAL A 166 2.87 -6.56 7.72
N PRO A 167 2.97 -6.73 9.05
CA PRO A 167 2.13 -6.01 9.99
C PRO A 167 2.59 -4.55 10.18
N SER A 168 1.71 -3.60 9.90
CA SER A 168 1.90 -2.19 10.32
C SER A 168 1.67 -2.08 11.83
N HIS A 169 2.74 -1.97 12.62
CA HIS A 169 2.67 -1.90 14.09
C HIS A 169 2.20 -0.53 14.59
N LEU A 170 2.46 0.51 13.80
CA LEU A 170 1.87 1.84 13.93
C LEU A 170 1.67 2.39 12.52
N VAL A 171 0.53 3.00 12.27
CA VAL A 171 0.27 3.79 11.07
C VAL A 171 0.22 5.27 11.47
N VAL A 172 0.88 6.13 10.71
CA VAL A 172 0.83 7.60 10.86
C VAL A 172 0.52 8.19 9.49
N LEU A 173 -0.76 8.32 9.19
CA LEU A 173 -1.26 8.80 7.90
C LEU A 173 -1.18 10.33 7.85
N ASP A 174 -0.44 10.83 6.86
CA ASP A 174 -0.31 12.25 6.58
C ASP A 174 -1.33 12.69 5.52
N GLY A 175 -2.41 13.32 6.00
CA GLY A 175 -3.46 13.96 5.23
C GLY A 175 -3.36 15.48 5.14
N SER A 176 -2.26 16.10 5.61
CA SER A 176 -2.06 17.57 5.62
C SER A 176 -2.41 18.21 4.27
N VAL A 177 -1.87 17.61 3.20
CA VAL A 177 -2.34 17.71 1.82
C VAL A 177 -2.58 16.29 1.29
N GLY A 178 -3.81 16.01 0.86
CA GLY A 178 -4.20 14.80 0.14
C GLY A 178 -4.30 15.02 -1.38
N MET A 179 -4.59 13.95 -2.12
CA MET A 179 -4.70 13.96 -3.60
C MET A 179 -6.05 13.41 -4.09
N GLU A 180 -6.74 14.15 -4.96
CA GLU A 180 -8.01 13.75 -5.59
C GLU A 180 -7.96 13.66 -7.12
N GLY A 181 -8.98 13.02 -7.72
CA GLY A 181 -9.32 13.17 -9.13
C GLY A 181 -8.47 12.40 -10.14
N VAL A 182 -8.67 12.73 -11.42
CA VAL A 182 -7.89 12.21 -12.56
C VAL A 182 -6.41 12.54 -12.35
N GLY A 183 -5.51 11.61 -12.69
CA GLY A 183 -4.07 11.71 -12.45
C GLY A 183 -3.62 11.24 -11.06
N SER A 184 -4.51 11.21 -10.05
CA SER A 184 -4.19 10.65 -8.72
C SER A 184 -3.87 9.15 -8.83
N PRO A 185 -2.78 8.64 -8.20
CA PRO A 185 -2.07 9.19 -7.04
C PRO A 185 -0.89 10.15 -7.34
N THR A 186 -0.57 10.44 -8.60
CA THR A 186 0.67 11.14 -8.99
C THR A 186 0.40 12.59 -9.40
N GLU A 187 -0.51 12.79 -10.36
CA GLU A 187 -0.79 14.07 -11.03
C GLU A 187 -2.19 14.61 -10.71
N GLY A 188 -2.78 14.16 -9.60
CA GLY A 188 -4.11 14.57 -9.16
C GLY A 188 -4.17 16.03 -8.70
N ARG A 189 -5.37 16.49 -8.31
CA ARG A 189 -5.53 17.79 -7.66
C ARG A 189 -5.15 17.68 -6.18
N PRO A 190 -4.21 18.50 -5.65
CA PRO A 190 -3.95 18.55 -4.23
C PRO A 190 -5.11 19.19 -3.46
N VAL A 191 -5.36 18.69 -2.25
CA VAL A 191 -6.40 19.17 -1.34
C VAL A 191 -5.82 19.29 0.08
N SER A 192 -5.67 20.51 0.59
CA SER A 192 -5.26 20.73 1.98
C SER A 192 -6.37 20.38 2.95
N LEU A 193 -6.06 19.62 4.01
CA LEU A 193 -6.99 19.26 5.09
C LEU A 193 -6.41 19.47 6.50
N ASP A 194 -5.10 19.67 6.64
CA ASP A 194 -4.39 19.77 7.94
C ASP A 194 -4.61 18.57 8.88
N LEU A 195 -4.72 17.38 8.28
CA LEU A 195 -5.13 16.13 8.93
C LEU A 195 -3.96 15.18 9.18
N ILE A 196 -3.85 14.66 10.39
CA ILE A 196 -3.03 13.47 10.73
C ILE A 196 -3.95 12.43 11.38
N ILE A 197 -3.82 11.16 10.99
CA ILE A 197 -4.50 10.02 11.65
C ILE A 197 -3.44 9.03 12.08
N ALA A 198 -3.46 8.57 13.34
CA ALA A 198 -2.51 7.57 13.83
C ALA A 198 -3.18 6.50 14.69
N ARG A 199 -2.86 5.23 14.42
CA ARG A 199 -3.32 4.06 15.20
C ARG A 199 -2.42 2.83 14.96
N ASP A 200 -2.46 1.89 15.87
CA ASP A 200 -1.84 0.55 15.82
C ASP A 200 -2.57 -0.45 14.89
N ASN A 201 -3.67 -0.05 14.23
CA ASN A 201 -4.39 -0.87 13.26
C ASN A 201 -4.63 -0.13 11.93
N VAL A 202 -4.17 -0.74 10.84
CA VAL A 202 -4.22 -0.16 9.49
C VAL A 202 -5.61 -0.13 8.88
N VAL A 203 -6.47 -1.12 9.16
CA VAL A 203 -7.84 -1.18 8.65
C VAL A 203 -8.67 -0.03 9.21
N ALA A 204 -8.51 0.26 10.51
CA ALA A 204 -9.19 1.36 11.18
C ALA A 204 -8.71 2.74 10.69
N VAL A 205 -7.41 2.93 10.43
CA VAL A 205 -6.90 4.19 9.84
C VAL A 205 -7.45 4.39 8.44
N ASP A 206 -7.45 3.36 7.60
CA ASP A 206 -7.91 3.46 6.23
C ASP A 206 -9.44 3.67 6.15
N ALA A 207 -10.21 3.07 7.07
CA ALA A 207 -11.65 3.29 7.19
C ALA A 207 -12.00 4.74 7.60
N VAL A 208 -11.36 5.25 8.66
CA VAL A 208 -11.57 6.64 9.13
C VAL A 208 -11.13 7.64 8.06
N ALA A 209 -9.96 7.42 7.44
CA ALA A 209 -9.47 8.26 6.35
C ALA A 209 -10.42 8.25 5.15
N ALA A 210 -10.86 7.06 4.68
CA ALA A 210 -11.80 6.92 3.57
C ALA A 210 -13.13 7.65 3.83
N TYR A 211 -13.68 7.53 5.05
CA TYR A 211 -14.88 8.25 5.46
C TYR A 211 -14.68 9.77 5.41
N ILE A 212 -13.55 10.28 5.92
CA ILE A 212 -13.22 11.71 5.93
C ILE A 212 -13.07 12.27 4.50
N ILE A 213 -12.51 11.51 3.55
CA ILE A 213 -12.47 11.91 2.13
C ILE A 213 -13.73 11.55 1.32
N GLY A 214 -14.80 11.14 2.02
CA GLY A 214 -16.15 11.06 1.46
C GLY A 214 -16.54 9.69 0.88
N PHE A 215 -15.63 8.72 0.89
CA PHE A 215 -15.92 7.34 0.51
C PHE A 215 -16.65 6.62 1.65
N ALA A 216 -17.25 5.47 1.33
CA ALA A 216 -17.98 4.65 2.30
C ALA A 216 -17.14 3.39 2.57
N PRO A 217 -16.65 3.16 3.81
CA PRO A 217 -15.69 2.09 4.09
C PRO A 217 -16.18 0.69 3.68
N GLU A 218 -17.49 0.43 3.81
CA GLU A 218 -18.12 -0.84 3.42
C GLU A 218 -18.05 -1.13 1.91
N ARG A 219 -17.75 -0.10 1.09
CA ARG A 219 -17.61 -0.19 -0.37
C ARG A 219 -16.16 -0.30 -0.83
N LEU A 220 -15.18 -0.30 0.07
CA LEU A 220 -13.77 -0.52 -0.25
C LEU A 220 -13.47 -2.03 -0.15
N PRO A 221 -13.20 -2.74 -1.26
CA PRO A 221 -13.04 -4.20 -1.24
C PRO A 221 -11.94 -4.68 -0.29
N HIS A 222 -10.83 -3.93 -0.19
CA HIS A 222 -9.72 -4.27 0.70
C HIS A 222 -10.11 -4.17 2.19
N LEU A 223 -11.00 -3.25 2.59
CA LEU A 223 -11.47 -3.17 3.98
C LEU A 223 -12.42 -4.32 4.32
N ARG A 224 -13.34 -4.68 3.40
CA ARG A 224 -14.18 -5.88 3.57
C ARG A 224 -13.33 -7.14 3.74
N LEU A 225 -12.45 -7.41 2.78
CA LEU A 225 -11.55 -8.57 2.77
C LEU A 225 -10.62 -8.57 3.99
N ALA A 226 -10.13 -7.41 4.44
CA ALA A 226 -9.34 -7.31 5.67
C ALA A 226 -10.12 -7.70 6.93
N LYS A 227 -11.41 -7.31 7.03
CA LYS A 227 -12.29 -7.74 8.12
C LYS A 227 -12.61 -9.24 8.03
N GLU A 228 -12.86 -9.75 6.83
CA GLU A 228 -13.07 -11.19 6.56
C GLU A 228 -11.82 -12.02 6.97
N LYS A 229 -10.61 -11.46 6.84
CA LYS A 229 -9.33 -12.02 7.31
C LYS A 229 -8.93 -11.62 8.74
N ASN A 230 -9.82 -10.97 9.50
CA ASN A 230 -9.61 -10.54 10.89
C ASN A 230 -8.40 -9.60 11.13
N LEU A 231 -7.97 -8.84 10.10
CA LEU A 231 -6.85 -7.91 10.20
C LEU A 231 -7.20 -6.59 10.93
N GLY A 232 -8.48 -6.33 11.15
CA GLY A 232 -8.97 -5.13 11.84
C GLY A 232 -10.42 -4.82 11.51
N GLU A 233 -10.85 -3.64 11.98
CA GLU A 233 -12.23 -3.17 11.87
C GLU A 233 -12.31 -1.93 10.96
N TRP A 234 -13.42 -1.78 10.24
CA TRP A 234 -13.74 -0.62 9.40
C TRP A 234 -15.07 0.07 9.79
N GLN A 235 -15.90 -0.58 10.61
CA GLN A 235 -17.11 0.02 11.17
C GLN A 235 -16.74 1.13 12.16
N LEU A 236 -17.12 2.36 11.84
CA LEU A 236 -16.69 3.57 12.57
C LEU A 236 -17.28 3.68 13.98
N ASP A 237 -18.40 3.00 14.22
CA ASP A 237 -19.06 2.83 15.51
C ASP A 237 -18.34 1.83 16.42
N GLU A 238 -17.53 0.94 15.87
CA GLU A 238 -16.66 -0.01 16.60
C GLU A 238 -15.20 0.51 16.73
N ILE A 239 -14.88 1.67 16.17
CA ILE A 239 -13.55 2.31 16.23
C ILE A 239 -13.59 3.46 17.24
N GLU A 240 -12.90 3.32 18.37
CA GLU A 240 -12.68 4.44 19.30
C GLU A 240 -11.88 5.56 18.59
N ILE A 241 -12.51 6.73 18.41
CA ILE A 241 -11.90 7.91 17.78
C ILE A 241 -11.56 8.92 18.86
N LEU A 242 -10.29 9.32 18.93
CA LEU A 242 -9.79 10.36 19.83
C LEU A 242 -9.42 11.60 19.01
N GLY A 243 -9.86 12.79 19.46
CA GLY A 243 -9.62 14.07 18.78
C GLY A 243 -10.87 14.65 18.15
N GLU A 244 -10.76 15.08 16.90
CA GLU A 244 -11.81 15.81 16.18
C GLU A 244 -12.98 14.93 15.73
N ASP A 245 -14.16 15.57 15.60
CA ASP A 245 -15.37 14.94 15.07
C ASP A 245 -15.22 14.66 13.57
N VAL A 246 -15.03 13.39 13.22
CA VAL A 246 -14.86 12.92 11.83
C VAL A 246 -16.07 13.24 10.94
N GLY A 247 -17.27 13.41 11.52
CA GLY A 247 -18.46 13.86 10.80
C GLY A 247 -18.38 15.33 10.39
N LYS A 248 -17.71 16.18 11.18
CA LYS A 248 -17.40 17.57 10.83
C LYS A 248 -16.20 17.70 9.89
N MET A 249 -15.24 16.79 9.96
CA MET A 249 -14.07 16.78 9.06
C MET A 249 -14.39 16.28 7.64
N ARG A 250 -15.59 15.72 7.39
CA ARG A 250 -15.93 15.10 6.11
C ARG A 250 -15.87 16.08 4.94
N CYS A 251 -14.94 15.81 4.04
CA CYS A 251 -14.86 16.40 2.70
C CYS A 251 -15.23 15.34 1.64
N THR A 252 -15.46 15.76 0.41
CA THR A 252 -15.78 14.83 -0.70
C THR A 252 -14.70 14.95 -1.77
N PHE A 253 -13.75 14.00 -1.77
CA PHE A 253 -12.74 13.93 -2.82
C PHE A 253 -13.35 13.44 -4.12
N LYS A 254 -12.91 14.01 -5.25
CA LYS A 254 -13.19 13.43 -6.57
C LYS A 254 -12.48 12.07 -6.69
N PRO A 255 -13.13 11.01 -7.19
CA PRO A 255 -12.49 9.73 -7.40
C PRO A 255 -11.43 9.81 -8.51
N ALA A 256 -10.43 8.94 -8.44
CA ALA A 256 -9.56 8.66 -9.58
C ALA A 256 -10.33 7.88 -10.66
N ILE A 257 -9.94 8.09 -11.91
CA ILE A 257 -10.47 7.39 -13.09
C ILE A 257 -9.27 6.84 -13.85
N SER A 258 -9.27 5.54 -14.19
CA SER A 258 -8.27 4.96 -15.09
C SER A 258 -8.62 5.29 -16.54
N GLU A 259 -7.60 5.55 -17.37
CA GLU A 259 -7.78 5.77 -18.81
C GLU A 259 -8.54 4.61 -19.48
N HIS A 260 -8.27 3.37 -19.06
CA HIS A 260 -9.02 2.18 -19.48
C HIS A 260 -10.54 2.27 -19.29
N ARG A 261 -11.04 3.03 -18.30
CA ARG A 261 -12.48 3.28 -18.12
C ARG A 261 -12.99 4.50 -18.91
N ILE A 262 -12.11 5.44 -19.29
CA ILE A 262 -12.49 6.58 -20.15
C ILE A 262 -12.83 6.09 -21.56
N TYR A 263 -12.06 5.14 -22.10
CA TYR A 263 -12.30 4.54 -23.42
C TYR A 263 -13.47 3.52 -23.47
N GLN A 264 -14.15 3.27 -22.34
CA GLN A 264 -15.36 2.42 -22.26
C GLN A 264 -16.63 3.23 -21.98
N LEU A 265 -16.53 4.56 -21.95
CA LEU A 265 -17.62 5.50 -21.66
C LEU A 265 -17.88 6.51 -22.81
N ASN A 266 -17.27 6.27 -23.97
CA ASN A 266 -17.48 7.00 -25.23
C ASN A 266 -17.75 6.00 -26.36
#